data_AF-A0A024GXV5-F1
#
_entry.id   AF-A0A024GXV5-F1
#
_cell.length_a   1.000
_cell.length_b   1.000
_cell.length_c   1.000
_cell.angle_alpha   90.00
_cell.angle_beta   90.00
_cell.angle_gamma   90.00
#
_symmetry.space_group_name_H-M   'P 1'
#
loop_
_entity.id
_entity.type
_entity.pdbx_description
1 polymer ?
#
loop_
_entity_poly.entity_id
_entity_poly.type
_entity_poly.pdbx_seq_one_letter_code
_entity_poly.pdbx_strand_id
1 'polypeptide(L)'
;MVEADLQRFYQVDLTAYWRGELSLRRLSVLIENLPPESSLVRKFGGADGWTRLEFLVTDLFQAFTGEVHPARPKPQVESRYSKLRAALEAQKARLHTPKEAD
;
A
#
# COMPACT_ATOMS: atom_id res chain seq x y z
N MET A 1 -4.51 -0.37 18.11
CA MET A 1 -3.40 -0.16 17.15
C MET A 1 -2.78 1.20 17.37
N VAL A 2 -3.54 2.30 17.20
CA VAL A 2 -3.05 3.68 17.45
C VAL A 2 -2.44 3.84 18.84
N GLU A 3 -3.16 3.46 19.90
CA GLU A 3 -2.68 3.56 21.29
C GLU A 3 -1.36 2.82 21.52
N ALA A 4 -1.27 1.58 21.05
CA ALA A 4 -0.05 0.78 21.17
C ALA A 4 1.13 1.39 20.40
N ASP A 5 0.90 1.93 19.20
CA ASP A 5 1.95 2.59 18.41
C ASP A 5 2.40 3.91 19.07
N LEU A 6 1.47 4.72 19.59
CA LEU A 6 1.80 5.95 20.33
C LEU A 6 2.61 5.65 21.60
N GLN A 7 2.21 4.62 22.34
CA GLN A 7 2.94 4.19 23.54
C GLN A 7 4.32 3.65 23.17
N ARG A 8 4.44 2.83 22.12
CA ARG A 8 5.70 2.21 21.72
C ARG A 8 6.73 3.20 21.19
N PHE A 9 6.34 4.08 20.27
CA PHE A 9 7.28 4.95 19.55
C PHE A 9 7.47 6.31 20.21
N TYR A 10 6.46 6.83 20.89
CA TYR A 10 6.50 8.17 21.49
C TYR A 10 6.37 8.16 23.00
N GLN A 11 6.10 7.01 23.63
CA GLN A 11 5.82 6.90 25.07
C GLN A 11 4.67 7.82 25.51
N VAL A 12 3.70 8.03 24.60
CA VAL A 12 2.53 8.86 24.83
C VAL A 12 1.31 7.96 25.00
N ASP A 13 0.66 8.12 26.14
CA ASP A 13 -0.62 7.50 26.44
C ASP A 13 -1.75 8.26 25.73
N LEU A 14 -2.58 7.55 24.98
CA LEU A 14 -3.72 8.13 24.26
C LEU A 14 -4.76 8.72 25.21
N THR A 15 -4.88 8.20 26.44
CA THR A 15 -5.84 8.71 27.42
C THR A 15 -5.51 10.14 27.90
N ALA A 16 -4.27 10.61 27.68
CA ALA A 16 -3.87 11.99 27.89
C ALA A 16 -4.71 12.98 27.05
N TYR A 17 -5.29 12.54 25.94
CA TYR A 17 -6.21 13.34 25.14
C TYR A 17 -7.50 13.68 25.91
N TRP A 18 -8.08 12.68 26.57
CA TRP A 18 -9.30 12.86 27.38
C TRP A 18 -9.05 13.65 28.66
N ARG A 19 -7.82 13.61 29.18
CA ARG A 19 -7.37 14.45 30.31
C ARG A 19 -7.09 15.91 29.91
N GLY A 20 -7.03 16.22 28.61
CA GLY A 20 -6.69 17.56 28.11
C GLY A 20 -5.17 17.86 28.12
N GLU A 21 -4.33 16.87 28.43
CA GLU A 21 -2.87 16.98 28.44
C GLU A 21 -2.27 16.82 27.02
N LEU A 22 -3.02 16.16 26.13
CA LEU A 22 -2.66 15.96 24.73
C LEU A 22 -3.65 16.70 23.82
N SER A 23 -3.16 17.65 23.02
CA SER A 23 -3.99 18.39 22.08
C SER A 23 -4.27 17.57 20.80
N LEU A 24 -5.43 17.82 20.18
CA LEU A 24 -5.80 17.18 18.90
C LEU A 24 -4.74 17.45 17.80
N ARG A 25 -4.20 18.68 17.78
CA ARG A 25 -3.13 19.06 16.84
C ARG A 25 -1.89 18.20 17.05
N ARG A 26 -1.47 18.00 18.31
CA ARG A 26 -0.32 17.14 18.62
C ARG A 26 -0.58 15.69 18.26
N LEU A 27 -1.79 15.19 18.53
CA LEU A 27 -2.20 13.85 18.14
C LEU A 27 -2.11 13.64 16.61
N SER A 28 -2.60 14.59 15.80
CA SER A 28 -2.49 14.53 14.32
C SER A 28 -1.04 14.43 13.87
N VAL A 29 -0.17 15.28 14.41
CA VAL A 29 1.26 15.30 14.07
C VAL A 29 1.95 13.98 14.41
N LEU A 30 1.63 13.39 15.57
CA LEU A 30 2.18 12.10 15.97
C LEU A 30 1.73 10.97 15.03
N ILE A 31 0.46 10.96 14.63
CA ILE A 31 -0.07 9.94 13.72
C ILE A 31 0.54 10.09 12.32
N GLU A 32 0.66 11.31 11.81
CA GLU A 32 1.24 11.59 10.48
C GLU A 32 2.72 11.23 10.39
N ASN A 33 3.46 11.33 11.49
CA ASN A 33 4.90 11.05 11.53
C ASN A 33 5.23 9.66 12.08
N LEU A 34 4.25 8.75 12.16
CA LEU A 34 4.48 7.39 12.63
C LEU A 34 5.53 6.67 11.77
N PRO A 35 6.48 5.94 12.38
CA PRO A 35 7.44 5.15 11.64
C PRO A 35 6.76 4.10 10.73
N PRO A 36 7.42 3.70 9.63
CA PRO A 36 6.90 2.68 8.71
C PRO A 36 6.67 1.32 9.38
N GLU A 37 7.41 1.04 10.45
CA GLU A 37 7.30 -0.17 11.27
C GLU A 37 6.07 -0.19 12.19
N SER A 38 5.31 0.91 12.26
CA SER A 38 4.13 0.98 13.11
C SER A 38 3.01 0.10 12.56
N SER A 39 2.23 -0.48 13.47
CA SER A 39 1.15 -1.40 13.09
C SER A 39 0.07 -0.67 12.29
N LEU A 40 -0.17 0.60 12.62
CA LEU A 40 -1.07 1.50 11.91
C LEU A 40 -0.60 1.76 10.48
N VAL A 41 0.65 2.18 10.28
CA VAL A 41 1.18 2.45 8.94
C VAL A 41 1.21 1.17 8.11
N ARG A 42 1.56 0.02 8.70
CA ARG A 42 1.54 -1.27 7.99
C ARG A 42 0.14 -1.68 7.52
N LYS A 43 -0.89 -1.37 8.31
CA LYS A 43 -2.28 -1.73 7.99
C LYS A 43 -2.90 -0.83 6.91
N PHE A 44 -2.58 0.47 6.93
CA PHE A 44 -3.21 1.46 6.05
C PHE A 44 -2.31 1.96 4.90
N GLY A 45 -1.00 1.72 4.97
CA GLY A 45 -0.02 2.23 4.03
C GLY A 45 -0.05 1.58 2.64
N GLY A 46 -0.92 0.60 2.40
CA GLY A 46 -1.14 -0.03 1.09
C GLY A 46 0.04 -0.84 0.53
N ALA A 47 1.26 -0.63 1.02
CA ALA A 47 2.39 -1.50 0.82
C ALA A 47 2.21 -2.71 1.73
N ASP A 48 2.50 -3.91 1.21
CA ASP A 48 2.37 -5.21 1.88
C ASP A 48 3.31 -5.40 3.09
N GLY A 49 3.69 -4.31 3.75
CA GLY A 49 4.60 -4.26 4.88
C GLY A 49 6.07 -4.43 4.49
N TRP A 50 6.39 -4.32 3.19
CA TRP A 50 7.72 -4.49 2.66
C TRP A 50 8.49 -3.18 2.62
N THR A 51 9.63 -3.14 3.31
CA THR A 51 10.56 -2.01 3.25
C THR A 51 11.36 -1.99 1.95
N ARG A 52 11.97 -0.84 1.61
CA ARG A 52 12.88 -0.73 0.45
C ARG A 52 13.99 -1.78 0.49
N LEU A 53 14.50 -2.11 1.67
CA LEU A 53 15.54 -3.11 1.84
C LEU A 53 15.03 -4.51 1.46
N GLU A 54 13.81 -4.88 1.85
CA GLU A 54 13.20 -6.17 1.50
C GLU A 54 13.02 -6.33 -0.02
N PHE A 55 12.67 -5.24 -0.72
CA PHE A 55 12.66 -5.22 -2.18
C PHE A 55 14.06 -5.46 -2.76
N LEU A 56 15.09 -4.77 -2.26
CA LEU A 56 16.46 -4.92 -2.76
C LEU A 56 17.02 -6.31 -2.49
N VAL A 57 16.77 -6.88 -1.31
CA VAL A 57 17.18 -8.25 -0.96
C VAL A 57 16.49 -9.27 -1.86
N THR A 58 15.21 -9.04 -2.19
CA THR A 58 14.46 -9.88 -3.12
C THR A 58 14.99 -9.78 -4.54
N ASP A 59 15.34 -8.58 -5.01
CA ASP A 59 15.96 -8.39 -6.32
C ASP A 59 17.34 -9.06 -6.37
N LEU A 60 18.09 -9.03 -5.27
CA LEU A 60 19.37 -9.72 -5.14
C LEU A 60 19.21 -11.25 -5.16
N PHE A 61 18.22 -11.78 -4.42
CA PHE A 61 17.87 -13.19 -4.46
C PHE A 61 17.53 -13.64 -5.88
N GLN A 62 16.72 -12.86 -6.60
CA GLN A 62 16.39 -13.12 -8.00
C GLN A 62 17.62 -13.08 -8.91
N ALA A 63 18.53 -12.12 -8.70
CA ALA A 63 19.76 -12.01 -9.47
C ALA A 63 20.68 -13.22 -9.27
N PHE A 64 20.74 -13.78 -8.07
CA PHE A 64 21.59 -14.93 -7.76
C PHE A 64 21.00 -16.28 -8.15
N THR A 65 19.68 -16.46 -7.97
CA THR A 65 19.02 -17.76 -8.19
C THR A 65 18.37 -17.87 -9.56
N GLY A 66 18.08 -16.75 -10.22
CA GLY A 66 17.26 -16.70 -11.43
C GLY A 66 15.76 -16.84 -11.17
N GLU A 67 15.34 -17.14 -9.94
CA GLU A 67 13.94 -17.33 -9.56
C GLU A 67 13.36 -16.07 -8.91
N VAL A 68 12.11 -15.76 -9.23
CA VAL A 68 11.41 -14.65 -8.55
C VAL A 68 11.04 -15.10 -7.13
N HIS A 69 11.37 -14.27 -6.13
CA HIS A 69 11.03 -14.57 -4.75
C HIS A 69 9.52 -14.82 -4.59
N PRO A 70 9.10 -15.95 -4.00
CA PRO A 70 7.70 -16.39 -4.01
C PRO A 70 6.75 -15.44 -3.27
N ALA A 71 7.25 -14.70 -2.28
CA ALA A 71 6.47 -13.74 -1.52
C ALA A 71 6.61 -12.29 -2.02
N ARG A 72 7.21 -12.05 -3.20
CA ARG A 72 7.38 -10.69 -3.73
C ARG A 72 5.99 -10.04 -3.93
N PRO A 73 5.71 -8.90 -3.31
CA PRO A 73 4.44 -8.22 -3.51
C PRO A 73 4.34 -7.78 -4.97
N LYS A 74 3.23 -8.14 -5.62
CA LYS A 74 2.95 -7.64 -6.97
C LYS A 74 2.64 -6.17 -6.82
N PRO A 75 3.41 -5.26 -7.45
CA PRO A 75 3.14 -3.85 -7.29
C PRO A 75 1.71 -3.60 -7.76
N GLN A 76 0.86 -3.04 -6.89
CA GLN A 76 -0.47 -2.56 -7.24
C GLN A 76 -0.34 -1.31 -8.11
N VAL A 77 0.35 -1.43 -9.24
CA VAL A 77 0.29 -0.41 -10.28
C VAL A 77 -1.02 -0.70 -10.99
N GLU A 78 -2.10 0.00 -10.61
CA GLU A 78 -3.15 0.25 -11.58
C GLU A 78 -2.45 0.91 -12.77
N SER A 79 -2.18 0.13 -13.83
CA SER A 79 -1.60 0.66 -15.04
C SER A 79 -2.48 1.83 -15.48
N ARG A 80 -1.90 3.02 -15.69
CA ARG A 80 -2.60 4.20 -16.24
C ARG A 80 -3.44 3.86 -17.48
N TYR A 81 -3.12 2.76 -18.15
CA TYR A 81 -3.73 2.26 -19.37
C TYR A 81 -4.59 1.00 -19.20
N SER A 82 -4.82 0.49 -17.99
CA SER A 82 -5.64 -0.72 -17.77
C SER A 82 -7.07 -0.50 -18.25
N LYS A 83 -7.68 0.64 -17.86
CA LYS A 83 -9.01 1.06 -18.29
C LYS A 83 -9.07 1.33 -19.80
N LEU A 84 -8.01 1.92 -20.36
CA LEU A 84 -7.91 2.21 -21.79
C LEU A 84 -7.84 0.92 -22.62
N ARG A 85 -7.06 -0.07 -22.17
CA ARG A 85 -6.96 -1.40 -22.81
C ARG A 85 -8.29 -2.13 -22.76
N ALA A 86 -8.95 -2.17 -21.60
CA ALA A 86 -10.27 -2.79 -21.46
C ALA A 86 -11.32 -2.13 -22.38
N ALA A 87 -11.29 -0.80 -22.50
CA ALA A 87 -12.16 -0.07 -23.41
C ALA A 87 -11.89 -0.38 -24.89
N LEU A 88 -10.62 -0.49 -25.28
CA LEU A 88 -10.20 -0.83 -26.65
C LEU A 88 -10.61 -2.27 -27.02
N GLU A 89 -10.47 -3.21 -26.09
CA GLU A 89 -10.93 -4.59 -26.28
C GLU A 89 -12.44 -4.68 -26.43
N ALA A 90 -13.20 -3.95 -25.60
CA ALA A 90 -14.66 -3.86 -25.75
C ALA A 90 -15.08 -3.25 -27.09
N GLN A 91 -14.34 -2.24 -27.58
CA GLN A 91 -14.59 -1.64 -28.89
C GLN A 91 -14.30 -2.62 -30.03
N LYS A 92 -13.20 -3.36 -29.96
CA LYS A 92 -12.85 -4.41 -30.93
C LYS A 92 -13.91 -5.50 -30.98
N ALA A 93 -14.40 -5.97 -29.83
CA ALA A 93 -15.45 -6.99 -29.77
C ALA A 93 -16.75 -6.54 -30.48
N ARG A 94 -17.16 -5.28 -30.30
CA ARG A 94 -18.33 -4.71 -30.98
C ARG A 94 -18.18 -4.65 -32.51
N LEU A 95 -16.99 -4.29 -32.98
CA LEU A 95 -16.69 -4.20 -34.41
C LEU A 95 -16.55 -5.57 -35.07
N HIS A 96 -16.15 -6.59 -34.30
CA HIS A 96 -15.92 -7.93 -34.82
C HIS A 96 -17.16 -8.83 -34.80
N THR A 97 -18.27 -8.40 -34.17
CA THR A 97 -19.58 -9.02 -34.38
C THR A 97 -20.01 -8.78 -35.83
N PRO A 98 -20.10 -9.83 -36.67
CA PRO A 98 -20.52 -9.67 -38.05
C PRO A 98 -21.94 -9.11 -38.04
N LYS A 99 -22.12 -7.98 -38.75
CA LYS A 99 -23.44 -7.43 -39.03
C LYS A 99 -24.15 -8.46 -39.93
N GLU A 100 -25.00 -9.29 -39.34
CA GLU A 100 -25.92 -10.14 -40.10
C GLU A 100 -26.64 -9.24 -41.09
N ALA A 101 -26.41 -9.55 -42.37
CA ALA A 101 -26.93 -8.81 -43.50
C ALA A 101 -28.36 -9.26 -43.73
N ASP A 102 -29.29 -8.35 -43.46
CA ASP A 102 -30.65 -8.32 -44.01
C ASP A 102 -30.82 -7.03 -44.83
#